data_AF-A0A257JFB6-F1
#
_entry.id   AF-A0A257JFB6-F1
#
_cell.length_a   1.000
_cell.length_b   1.000
_cell.length_c   1.000
_cell.angle_alpha   90.00
_cell.angle_beta   90.00
_cell.angle_gamma   90.00
#
_symmetry.space_group_name_H-M   'P 1'
#
loop_
_entity.id
_entity.type
_entity.pdbx_description
1 polymer ?
#
loop_
_entity_poly.entity_id
_entity_poly.type
_entity_poly.pdbx_seq_one_letter_code
_entity_poly.pdbx_strand_id
1 'polypeptide(L)'
;MDLGLLAEMARLRPDWAFVMVGPVVKVSENDLPRAANIHWLGRKDYAELPAYAAKWDVALMPFARNASTEFISPTKTPEYMASGLPVVSTPIRDVVAGYGDIASVRIAEDAAGFVAASET
;
A
#
# COMPACT_ATOMS: atom_id res chain seq x y z
N MET A 1 0.73 4.52 -7.75
CA MET A 1 -0.20 3.65 -7.02
C MET A 1 -1.30 3.23 -7.97
N ASP A 2 -1.82 2.03 -7.82
CA ASP A 2 -2.98 1.54 -8.55
C ASP A 2 -4.27 1.92 -7.79
N LEU A 3 -4.99 2.91 -8.31
CA LEU A 3 -6.22 3.41 -7.70
C LEU A 3 -7.40 2.46 -7.89
N GLY A 4 -7.41 1.69 -9.00
CA GLY A 4 -8.45 0.70 -9.27
C GLY A 4 -8.34 -0.46 -8.29
N LEU A 5 -7.10 -0.92 -8.04
CA LEU A 5 -6.81 -1.93 -7.04
C LEU A 5 -7.25 -1.48 -5.63
N LEU A 6 -6.93 -0.23 -5.25
CA LEU A 6 -7.38 0.34 -3.97
C LEU A 6 -8.91 0.40 -3.86
N ALA A 7 -9.59 0.87 -4.90
CA ALA A 7 -11.04 0.96 -4.93
C ALA A 7 -11.71 -0.42 -4.76
N GLU A 8 -11.16 -1.43 -5.43
CA GLU A 8 -11.69 -2.79 -5.38
C GLU A 8 -11.44 -3.46 -4.01
N MET A 9 -10.24 -3.28 -3.41
CA MET A 9 -9.98 -3.72 -2.04
C MET A 9 -10.98 -3.10 -1.06
N ALA A 10 -11.21 -1.78 -1.16
CA ALA A 10 -12.14 -1.06 -0.30
C ALA A 10 -13.59 -1.57 -0.45
N ARG A 11 -13.98 -1.98 -1.67
CA ARG A 11 -15.28 -2.59 -1.95
C ARG A 11 -15.40 -4.00 -1.36
N LEU A 12 -14.34 -4.80 -1.41
CA LEU A 12 -14.31 -6.17 -0.90
C LEU A 12 -14.26 -6.26 0.63
N ARG A 13 -13.71 -5.23 1.31
CA ARG A 13 -13.61 -5.14 2.77
C ARG A 13 -14.11 -3.78 3.28
N PRO A 14 -15.44 -3.57 3.30
CA PRO A 14 -16.02 -2.29 3.72
C PRO A 14 -15.80 -1.98 5.22
N ASP A 15 -15.43 -2.98 6.01
CA ASP A 15 -15.11 -2.91 7.44
C ASP A 15 -13.66 -2.49 7.73
N TRP A 16 -12.77 -2.51 6.73
CA TRP A 16 -11.37 -2.08 6.88
C TRP A 16 -11.18 -0.61 6.62
N ALA A 17 -10.25 0.04 7.32
CA ALA A 17 -9.87 1.43 7.06
C ALA A 17 -8.58 1.53 6.21
N PHE A 18 -8.70 2.06 4.99
CA PHE A 18 -7.56 2.32 4.10
C PHE A 18 -7.02 3.73 4.34
N VAL A 19 -5.93 3.85 5.10
CA VAL A 19 -5.37 5.15 5.52
C VAL A 19 -4.22 5.56 4.62
N MET A 20 -4.43 6.60 3.81
CA MET A 20 -3.45 7.10 2.85
C MET A 20 -2.74 8.34 3.41
N VAL A 21 -1.47 8.16 3.79
CA VAL A 21 -0.60 9.24 4.27
C VAL A 21 0.44 9.56 3.20
N GLY A 22 0.47 10.81 2.75
CA GLY A 22 1.38 11.30 1.73
C GLY A 22 0.72 12.27 0.76
N PRO A 23 1.52 13.04 0.01
CA PRO A 23 0.99 13.97 -0.97
C PRO A 23 0.34 13.23 -2.14
N VAL A 24 -0.82 13.73 -2.60
CA VAL A 24 -1.43 13.31 -3.87
C VAL A 24 -0.77 14.09 -5.00
N VAL A 25 0.49 13.79 -5.27
CA VAL A 25 1.25 14.36 -6.38
C VAL A 25 1.15 13.42 -7.56
N LYS A 26 0.71 13.95 -8.72
CA LYS A 26 0.51 13.24 -10.01
C LYS A 26 -0.84 12.53 -10.22
N VAL A 27 -1.82 12.73 -9.34
CA VAL A 27 -3.20 12.24 -9.52
C VAL A 27 -4.15 13.41 -9.26
N SER A 28 -5.17 13.60 -10.09
CA SER A 28 -6.21 14.60 -9.81
C SER A 28 -6.99 14.19 -8.57
N GLU A 29 -7.37 15.12 -7.70
CA GLU A 29 -8.23 14.81 -6.56
C GLU A 29 -9.58 14.19 -6.98
N ASN A 30 -10.01 14.47 -8.22
CA ASN A 30 -11.22 13.91 -8.83
C ASN A 30 -11.06 12.44 -9.24
N ASP A 31 -9.83 11.97 -9.42
CA ASP A 31 -9.54 10.58 -9.82
C ASP A 31 -9.38 9.66 -8.60
N LEU A 32 -9.34 10.23 -7.39
CA LEU A 32 -9.20 9.45 -6.17
C LEU A 32 -10.49 8.67 -5.87
N PRO A 33 -10.41 7.37 -5.58
CA PRO A 33 -11.57 6.61 -5.15
C PRO A 33 -12.12 7.19 -3.84
N ARG A 34 -13.44 7.38 -3.82
CA ARG A 34 -14.22 7.93 -2.71
C ARG A 34 -15.13 6.84 -2.14
N ALA A 35 -14.55 5.89 -1.42
CA ALA A 35 -15.30 4.96 -0.59
C ALA A 35 -15.29 5.45 0.87
N ALA A 36 -16.33 5.11 1.64
CA ALA A 36 -16.49 5.56 3.04
C ALA A 36 -15.32 5.16 3.95
N ASN A 37 -14.60 4.12 3.56
CA ASN A 37 -13.52 3.50 4.30
C ASN A 37 -12.12 3.80 3.71
N ILE A 38 -12.01 4.74 2.77
CA ILE A 38 -10.73 5.27 2.27
C ILE A 38 -10.49 6.67 2.84
N HIS A 39 -9.38 6.85 3.54
CA HIS A 39 -9.03 8.09 4.22
C HIS A 39 -7.79 8.71 3.60
N TRP A 40 -7.97 9.75 2.79
CA TRP A 40 -6.89 10.55 2.22
C TRP A 40 -6.45 11.65 3.19
N LEU A 41 -5.40 11.43 3.96
CA LEU A 41 -4.95 12.36 5.02
C LEU A 41 -3.97 13.43 4.53
N GLY A 42 -3.50 13.31 3.28
CA GLY A 42 -2.53 14.20 2.68
C GLY A 42 -1.14 14.07 3.29
N ARG A 43 -0.29 15.07 3.05
CA ARG A 43 1.08 15.11 3.57
C ARG A 43 1.08 15.31 5.09
N LYS A 44 1.95 14.57 5.78
CA LYS A 44 2.26 14.70 7.21
C LYS A 44 3.74 14.95 7.40
N ASP A 45 4.09 15.51 8.55
CA ASP A 45 5.49 15.69 8.91
C ASP A 45 6.12 14.33 9.19
N TYR A 46 7.41 14.20 8.90
CA TYR A 46 8.13 12.93 9.05
C TYR A 46 8.04 12.38 10.50
N ALA A 47 8.04 13.27 11.49
CA ALA A 47 7.91 12.92 12.90
C ALA A 47 6.53 12.33 13.27
N GLU A 48 5.49 12.58 12.47
CA GLU A 48 4.15 12.04 12.70
C GLU A 48 3.97 10.64 12.11
N LEU A 49 4.75 10.27 11.09
CA LEU A 49 4.59 9.00 10.35
C LEU A 49 4.63 7.75 11.25
N PRO A 50 5.53 7.65 12.25
CA PRO A 50 5.54 6.50 13.15
C PRO A 50 4.24 6.32 13.92
N ALA A 51 3.56 7.41 14.30
CA ALA A 51 2.31 7.35 15.03
C ALA A 51 1.16 6.80 14.16
N TYR A 52 1.17 7.06 12.85
CA TYR A 52 0.24 6.44 11.91
C TYR A 52 0.58 4.97 11.68
N ALA A 53 1.84 4.67 11.38
CA ALA A 53 2.30 3.30 11.11
C ALA A 53 2.02 2.36 12.29
N ALA A 54 2.19 2.82 13.53
CA ALA A 54 1.90 2.05 14.74
C ALA A 54 0.42 1.68 14.93
N LYS A 55 -0.49 2.23 14.10
CA LYS A 55 -1.93 1.92 14.11
C LYS A 55 -2.36 1.04 12.96
N TRP A 56 -1.45 0.68 12.06
CA TRP A 56 -1.76 -0.17 10.93
C TRP A 56 -1.52 -1.63 11.28
N ASP A 57 -2.39 -2.50 10.78
CA ASP A 57 -2.20 -3.95 10.84
C ASP A 57 -1.27 -4.43 9.73
N VAL A 58 -1.29 -3.74 8.58
CA VAL A 58 -0.53 -4.08 7.38
C VAL A 58 -0.14 -2.83 6.60
N ALA A 59 1.02 -2.86 5.96
CA ALA A 59 1.47 -1.83 5.04
C ALA A 59 1.27 -2.27 3.57
N LEU A 60 0.52 -1.48 2.81
CA LEU A 60 0.18 -1.81 1.42
C LEU A 60 1.10 -1.07 0.43
N MET A 61 1.55 -1.80 -0.58
CA MET A 61 2.33 -1.29 -1.71
C MET A 61 1.65 -1.63 -3.06
N PRO A 62 0.43 -1.12 -3.32
CA PRO A 62 -0.30 -1.38 -4.56
C PRO A 62 0.23 -0.51 -5.70
N PHE A 63 1.37 -0.86 -6.29
CA PHE A 63 1.89 -0.13 -7.44
C PHE A 63 1.14 -0.49 -8.72
N ALA A 64 0.75 0.53 -9.50
CA ALA A 64 0.18 0.34 -10.83
C ALA A 64 1.26 -0.22 -11.75
N ARG A 65 1.01 -1.36 -12.39
CA ARG A 65 1.99 -2.04 -13.23
C ARG A 65 2.08 -1.36 -14.60
N ASN A 66 3.01 -0.41 -14.72
CA ASN A 66 3.30 0.30 -15.96
C ASN A 66 4.80 0.58 -16.11
N ALA A 67 5.21 1.14 -17.26
CA ALA A 67 6.61 1.44 -17.56
C ALA A 67 7.31 2.32 -16.50
N SER A 68 6.57 3.16 -15.77
CA SER A 68 7.14 3.98 -14.68
C SER A 68 7.43 3.21 -13.40
N THR A 69 6.86 2.01 -13.24
CA THR A 69 7.04 1.14 -12.06
C THR A 69 7.87 -0.10 -12.35
N GLU A 70 8.20 -0.37 -13.61
CA GLU A 70 8.93 -1.57 -14.03
C GLU A 70 10.35 -1.64 -13.43
N PHE A 71 10.97 -0.49 -13.22
CA PHE A 71 12.34 -0.37 -12.71
C PHE A 71 12.44 0.43 -11.40
N ILE A 72 11.36 0.53 -10.63
CA ILE A 72 11.42 1.19 -9.32
C ILE A 72 12.07 0.25 -8.31
N SER A 73 12.89 0.83 -7.44
CA SER A 73 13.32 0.22 -6.19
C SER A 73 12.57 0.92 -5.06
N PRO A 74 11.52 0.31 -4.48
CA PRO A 74 10.69 0.99 -3.49
C PRO A 74 11.42 1.17 -2.15
N THR A 75 11.73 2.41 -1.78
CA THR A 75 12.30 2.71 -0.46
C THR A 75 11.33 2.46 0.69
N LYS A 76 10.02 2.33 0.41
CA LYS A 76 9.00 2.09 1.43
C LYS A 76 9.04 0.69 2.03
N THR A 77 9.50 -0.32 1.29
CA THR A 77 9.56 -1.71 1.79
C THR A 77 10.40 -1.81 3.07
N PRO A 78 11.67 -1.32 3.11
CA PRO A 78 12.45 -1.37 4.34
C PRO A 78 11.89 -0.46 5.45
N GLU A 79 11.26 0.68 5.12
CA GLU A 79 10.63 1.56 6.13
C GLU A 79 9.46 0.87 6.86
N TYR A 80 8.59 0.17 6.12
CA TYR A 80 7.48 -0.58 6.70
C TYR A 80 7.95 -1.77 7.53
N MET A 81 8.94 -2.51 7.02
CA MET A 81 9.53 -3.61 7.78
C MET A 81 10.21 -3.12 9.07
N ALA A 82 10.94 -2.00 9.02
CA ALA A 82 11.55 -1.39 10.20
C ALA A 82 10.51 -0.90 11.21
N SER A 83 9.29 -0.60 10.75
CA SER A 83 8.15 -0.26 11.60
C SER A 83 7.42 -1.49 12.18
N GLY A 84 7.90 -2.70 11.90
CA GLY A 84 7.31 -3.95 12.37
C GLY A 84 6.03 -4.37 11.63
N LEU A 85 5.71 -3.72 10.51
CA LEU A 85 4.50 -3.99 9.75
C LEU A 85 4.73 -5.11 8.72
N PRO A 86 3.81 -6.09 8.62
CA PRO A 86 3.70 -6.93 7.44
C PRO A 86 3.50 -6.06 6.19
N VAL A 87 4.11 -6.45 5.07
CA VAL A 87 4.03 -5.72 3.81
C VAL A 87 3.31 -6.56 2.77
N VAL A 88 2.32 -5.98 2.08
CA VAL A 88 1.67 -6.59 0.92
C VAL A 88 1.93 -5.72 -0.31
N SER A 89 2.59 -6.27 -1.32
CA SER A 89 3.01 -5.53 -2.51
C SER A 89 2.51 -6.16 -3.80
N THR A 90 2.29 -5.33 -4.82
CA THR A 90 2.23 -5.85 -6.20
C THR A 90 3.59 -6.45 -6.61
N PRO A 91 3.65 -7.29 -7.65
CA PRO A 91 4.88 -7.96 -8.09
C PRO A 91 5.87 -7.00 -8.76
N ILE A 92 6.44 -6.09 -7.97
CA ILE A 92 7.56 -5.23 -8.39
C ILE A 92 8.83 -6.06 -8.32
N ARG A 93 9.57 -6.11 -9.43
CA ARG A 93 10.76 -6.95 -9.60
C ARG A 93 11.72 -6.87 -8.41
N ASP A 94 12.06 -5.66 -7.98
CA ASP A 94 13.01 -5.42 -6.89
C ASP A 94 12.43 -5.84 -5.52
N VAL A 95 11.10 -5.75 -5.32
CA VAL A 95 10.46 -6.23 -4.09
C VAL A 95 10.48 -7.75 -4.04
N VAL A 96 10.13 -8.40 -5.15
CA VAL A 96 10.14 -9.86 -5.27
C VAL A 96 11.55 -10.40 -5.08
N ALA A 97 12.54 -9.85 -5.80
CA ALA A 97 13.92 -10.32 -5.75
C ALA A 97 14.63 -10.00 -4.42
N GLY A 98 14.31 -8.87 -3.79
CA GLY A 98 14.99 -8.42 -2.57
C GLY A 98 14.33 -8.89 -1.26
N TYR A 99 13.02 -9.09 -1.27
CA TYR A 99 12.23 -9.27 -0.05
C TYR A 99 11.18 -10.40 -0.15
N GLY A 100 10.99 -11.03 -1.32
CA GLY A 100 9.93 -12.02 -1.52
C GLY A 100 10.03 -13.28 -0.65
N ASP A 101 11.23 -13.62 -0.17
CA ASP A 101 11.46 -14.76 0.72
C ASP A 101 11.32 -14.42 2.21
N ILE A 102 11.02 -13.16 2.54
CA ILE A 102 10.85 -12.70 3.92
C ILE A 102 9.41 -12.96 4.35
N ALA A 103 9.22 -13.70 5.44
CA ALA A 103 7.91 -14.15 5.90
C ALA A 103 6.88 -13.01 6.14
N SER A 104 7.35 -11.80 6.49
CA SER A 104 6.49 -10.63 6.70
C SER A 104 6.13 -9.90 5.39
N VAL A 105 6.64 -10.33 4.24
CA VAL A 105 6.39 -9.73 2.93
C VAL A 105 5.58 -10.69 2.07
N ARG A 106 4.43 -10.23 1.59
CA ARG A 106 3.51 -11.01 0.76
C ARG A 106 3.33 -10.32 -0.59
N ILE A 107 3.31 -11.10 -1.66
CA ILE A 107 3.11 -10.60 -3.02
C ILE A 107 1.73 -10.99 -3.49
N ALA A 108 0.97 -10.03 -4.01
CA ALA A 108 -0.37 -10.23 -4.53
C ALA A 108 -0.56 -9.48 -5.85
N GLU A 109 -1.34 -10.05 -6.78
CA GLU A 109 -1.53 -9.46 -8.11
C GLU A 109 -2.80 -8.63 -8.24
N ASP A 110 -3.82 -8.94 -7.44
CA ASP A 110 -5.17 -8.38 -7.55
C ASP A 110 -5.79 -8.08 -6.17
N ALA A 111 -6.98 -7.49 -6.17
CA ALA A 111 -7.64 -7.05 -4.95
C ALA A 111 -7.96 -8.20 -4.00
N ALA A 112 -8.37 -9.37 -4.54
CA ALA A 112 -8.68 -10.54 -3.75
C ALA A 112 -7.42 -11.10 -3.07
N GLY A 113 -6.31 -11.18 -3.79
CA GLY A 113 -5.02 -11.58 -3.25
C GLY A 113 -4.49 -10.60 -2.21
N PHE A 114 -4.65 -9.29 -2.42
CA PHE A 114 -4.28 -8.28 -1.44
C PHE A 114 -5.07 -8.42 -0.14
N VAL A 115 -6.39 -8.64 -0.26
CA VAL A 115 -7.26 -8.88 0.88
C VAL A 115 -6.86 -10.15 1.61
N ALA A 116 -6.73 -11.28 0.91
CA ALA A 116 -6.31 -12.54 1.53
C ALA A 116 -4.92 -12.44 2.20
N ALA A 117 -3.99 -11.69 1.60
CA ALA A 117 -2.65 -11.46 2.16
C ALA A 117 -2.66 -10.51 3.38
N SER A 118 -3.68 -9.67 3.51
CA SER A 118 -3.84 -8.72 4.61
C SER A 118 -4.69 -9.27 5.75
N GLU A 119 -5.40 -10.38 5.53
CA GLU A 119 -6.08 -11.12 6.58
C GLU A 119 -5.04 -11.82 7.46
N THR A 120 -5.17 -11.61 8.77
CA THR A 120 -4.31 -12.18 9.81
C THR A 120 -5.16 -12.96 10.79
#